data_AF-A0A2G9M6C7-F1
#
_entry.id   AF-A0A2G9M6C7-F1
#
_cell.length_a   1.000
_cell.length_b   1.000
_cell.length_c   1.000
_cell.angle_alpha   90.00
_cell.angle_beta   90.00
_cell.angle_gamma   90.00
#
_symmetry.space_group_name_H-M   'P 1'
#
loop_
_entity.id
_entity.type
_entity.pdbx_description
1 polymer ?
#
loop_
_entity_poly.entity_id
_entity_poly.type
_entity_poly.pdbx_seq_one_letter_code
_entity_poly.pdbx_strand_id
1 'polypeptide(L)'
;MKIAADVDISKLSKKMQGYVGADIEGVCREAAMIALREDIDAKEVKIEHFQKALDVVKASVDKEVEEMYQNLETYFSSARAKQIKDEKESYFG
;
A
#
# COMPACT_ATOMS: atom_id res chain seq x y z
N MET A 1 -4.97 18.20 5.98
CA MET A 1 -3.62 18.17 6.58
C MET A 1 -2.70 19.03 5.74
N LYS A 2 -2.04 20.03 6.32
CA LYS A 2 -0.98 20.80 5.65
C LYS A 2 0.36 20.17 6.03
N ILE A 3 1.26 19.97 5.06
CA ILE A 3 2.60 19.44 5.30
C ILE A 3 3.62 20.58 5.31
N ALA A 4 4.64 20.48 6.15
CA ALA A 4 5.75 21.42 6.19
C ALA A 4 6.69 21.20 5.00
N ALA A 5 7.51 22.22 4.70
CA ALA A 5 8.41 22.21 3.54
C ALA A 5 9.55 21.17 3.64
N ASP A 6 9.79 20.62 4.83
CA ASP A 6 10.76 19.55 5.08
C ASP A 6 10.24 18.15 4.68
N VAL A 7 8.96 18.02 4.32
CA VAL A 7 8.35 16.77 3.88
C VAL A 7 8.57 16.54 2.39
N ASP A 8 9.57 15.70 2.08
CA ASP A 8 9.82 15.22 0.72
C ASP A 8 9.00 13.94 0.43
N ILE A 9 7.88 14.11 -0.28
CA ILE A 9 6.95 13.02 -0.61
C ILE A 9 7.63 11.94 -1.47
N SER A 10 8.54 12.32 -2.37
CA SER A 10 9.26 11.36 -3.21
C SER A 10 10.26 10.52 -2.42
N LYS A 11 10.82 11.04 -1.33
CA LYS A 11 11.62 10.23 -0.39
C LYS A 11 10.75 9.39 0.52
N LEU A 12 9.61 9.91 0.95
CA LEU A 12 8.67 9.19 1.82
C LEU A 12 8.09 7.96 1.11
N SER A 13 7.67 8.09 -0.14
CA SER A 13 7.11 6.99 -0.93
C SER A 13 8.08 5.81 -1.09
N LYS A 14 9.39 6.08 -1.18
CA LYS A 14 10.42 5.03 -1.25
C LYS A 14 10.50 4.16 0.02
N LYS A 15 9.98 4.63 1.16
CA LYS A 15 9.91 3.87 2.41
C LYS A 15 8.62 3.06 2.54
N MET A 16 7.67 3.22 1.63
CA MET A 16 6.31 2.67 1.72
C MET A 16 6.12 1.39 0.88
N GLN A 17 7.18 0.62 0.65
CA GLN A 17 7.05 -0.70 0.01
C GLN A 17 6.14 -1.60 0.86
N GLY A 18 5.17 -2.27 0.23
CA GLY A 18 4.19 -3.13 0.91
C GLY A 18 3.01 -2.38 1.55
N TYR A 19 3.02 -1.05 1.56
CA TYR A 19 1.86 -0.27 2.01
C TYR A 19 0.81 -0.22 0.92
N VAL A 20 -0.42 -0.56 1.27
CA VAL A 20 -1.58 -0.34 0.39
C VAL A 20 -2.21 1.03 0.68
N GLY A 21 -3.20 1.43 -0.14
CA GLY A 21 -3.85 2.74 0.03
C GLY A 21 -4.43 2.99 1.42
N ALA A 22 -4.97 1.94 2.07
CA ALA A 22 -5.46 2.03 3.44
C ALA A 22 -4.33 2.28 4.46
N ASP A 23 -3.18 1.62 4.30
CA ASP A 23 -2.03 1.84 5.19
C ASP A 23 -1.49 3.26 5.02
N ILE A 24 -1.42 3.78 3.79
CA ILE A 24 -0.96 5.15 3.51
C ILE A 24 -1.91 6.18 4.13
N GLU A 25 -3.23 5.95 4.04
CA GLU A 25 -4.22 6.78 4.74
C GLU A 25 -4.00 6.75 6.25
N GLY A 26 -3.82 5.56 6.81
CA GLY A 26 -3.49 5.34 8.22
C GLY A 26 -2.23 6.11 8.65
N VAL A 27 -1.15 6.06 7.86
CA VAL A 27 0.09 6.81 8.12
C VAL A 27 -0.19 8.32 8.13
N CYS A 28 -0.92 8.84 7.16
CA CYS A 28 -1.25 10.27 7.11
C CYS A 28 -2.09 10.70 8.32
N ARG A 29 -3.07 9.89 8.70
CA ARG A 29 -3.93 10.14 9.85
C ARG A 29 -3.12 10.13 11.15
N GLU A 30 -2.27 9.12 11.34
CA GLU A 30 -1.45 9.00 12.53
C GLU A 30 -0.41 10.12 12.61
N ALA A 31 0.21 10.51 11.50
CA ALA A 31 1.14 11.65 11.47
C ALA A 31 0.45 12.96 11.89
N ALA A 32 -0.78 13.21 11.43
CA ALA A 32 -1.56 14.36 11.87
C ALA A 32 -1.92 14.29 13.35
N MET A 33 -2.28 13.11 13.86
CA MET A 33 -2.59 12.91 15.28
C MET A 33 -1.36 13.11 16.17
N ILE A 34 -0.20 12.63 15.74
CA ILE A 34 1.07 12.83 16.45
C ILE A 34 1.38 14.33 16.53
N ALA A 35 1.25 15.06 15.42
CA ALA A 35 1.43 16.52 15.40
C ALA A 35 0.53 17.23 16.42
N LEU A 36 -0.77 16.88 16.44
CA LEU A 36 -1.75 17.48 17.36
C LEU A 36 -1.54 17.10 18.82
N ARG A 37 -1.01 15.90 19.10
CA ARG A 37 -0.66 15.48 20.46
C ARG A 37 0.57 16.22 21.00
N GLU A 38 1.50 16.59 20.11
CA GLU A 38 2.69 17.38 20.46
C GLU A 38 2.36 18.86 20.64
N ASP A 39 1.54 19.42 19.77
CA ASP A 39 1.05 20.79 19.84
C ASP A 39 -0.37 20.89 19.26
N ILE A 40 -1.34 21.25 20.11
CA ILE A 40 -2.75 21.35 19.72
C ILE A 40 -2.99 22.46 18.69
N ASP A 41 -2.11 23.46 18.64
CA ASP A 41 -2.18 24.58 17.70
C ASP A 41 -1.40 24.33 16.41
N ALA A 42 -0.76 23.16 16.27
CA ALA A 42 0.04 22.78 15.12
C ALA A 42 -0.67 23.06 13.80
N LYS A 43 -0.03 23.85 12.94
CA LYS A 43 -0.55 24.22 11.62
C LYS A 43 -0.07 23.31 10.50
N GLU A 44 1.02 22.59 10.73
CA GLU A 44 1.70 21.78 9.71
C GLU A 44 2.22 20.47 10.30
N VAL A 45 2.19 19.42 9.48
CA VAL A 45 2.78 18.12 9.79
C VAL A 45 4.18 18.05 9.18
N LYS A 46 5.18 17.84 10.03
CA LYS A 46 6.61 17.75 9.68
C LYS A 46 7.04 16.32 9.39
N ILE A 47 8.24 16.16 8.84
CA ILE A 47 8.80 14.84 8.50
C ILE A 47 8.96 13.94 9.74
N GLU A 48 9.23 14.51 10.90
CA GLU A 48 9.35 13.78 12.17
C GLU A 48 8.07 13.05 12.56
N HIS A 49 6.90 13.66 12.31
CA HIS A 49 5.62 13.03 12.60
C HIS A 49 5.34 11.85 11.67
N PHE A 50 5.70 11.96 10.38
CA PHE A 50 5.60 10.85 9.43
C PHE A 50 6.54 9.70 9.80
N GLN A 51 7.76 10.01 10.25
CA GLN A 51 8.70 8.98 10.67
C GLN A 51 8.16 8.21 11.89
N LYS A 52 7.59 8.90 12.88
CA LYS A 52 6.90 8.26 14.02
C LYS A 52 5.66 7.48 13.57
N ALA A 53 4.89 8.00 12.62
CA ALA A 53 3.69 7.32 12.11
C ALA A 53 4.02 5.98 11.40
N LEU A 54 5.12 5.91 10.66
CA LEU A 54 5.61 4.66 10.04
C LEU A 54 6.05 3.61 11.08
N ASP A 55 6.42 4.05 12.29
CA ASP A 55 6.74 3.13 13.38
C ASP A 55 5.47 2.48 13.96
N VAL A 56 4.33 3.17 13.88
CA VAL A 56 3.03 2.72 14.39
C VAL A 56 2.24 1.95 13.34
N VAL A 57 2.11 2.51 12.13
CA VAL A 57 1.34 1.93 11.03
C VAL A 57 2.28 1.12 10.14
N LYS A 58 2.16 -0.20 10.19
CA LYS A 58 2.96 -1.13 9.38
C LYS A 58 2.26 -1.47 8.06
N ALA A 59 3.06 -1.81 7.06
CA ALA A 59 2.58 -2.37 5.80
C ALA A 59 1.68 -3.58 6.07
N SER A 60 0.52 -3.62 5.42
CA SER A 60 -0.40 -4.76 5.51
C SER A 60 -0.05 -5.89 4.54
N VAL A 61 0.73 -5.59 3.49
CA VAL A 61 1.18 -6.57 2.50
C VAL A 61 2.67 -6.79 2.64
N ASP A 62 3.06 -8.05 2.80
CA ASP A 62 4.45 -8.48 2.84
C ASP A 62 4.83 -9.30 1.58
N LYS A 63 6.09 -9.77 1.58
CA LYS A 63 6.71 -10.65 0.57
C LYS A 63 5.76 -11.77 0.11
N GLU A 64 5.27 -12.48 1.11
CA GLU A 64 4.56 -13.73 0.97
C GLU A 64 3.15 -13.51 0.42
N VAL A 65 2.46 -12.48 0.94
CA VAL A 65 1.14 -12.09 0.44
C VAL A 65 1.22 -11.64 -1.03
N GLU A 66 2.25 -10.88 -1.40
CA GLU A 66 2.48 -10.46 -2.79
C GLU A 66 2.68 -11.67 -3.72
N GLU A 67 3.56 -12.60 -3.34
CA GLU A 67 3.81 -13.85 -4.10
C GLU A 67 2.56 -14.72 -4.21
N MET A 68 1.77 -14.84 -3.14
CA MET A 68 0.49 -15.55 -3.14
C MET A 68 -0.47 -14.98 -4.20
N TYR A 69 -0.62 -13.65 -4.26
CA TYR A 69 -1.50 -13.02 -5.25
C TYR A 69 -1.02 -13.23 -6.69
N GLN A 70 0.29 -13.15 -6.94
CA GLN A 70 0.87 -13.42 -8.27
C GLN A 70 0.65 -14.88 -8.71
N ASN A 71 0.79 -15.82 -7.77
CA ASN A 71 0.53 -17.23 -8.03
C ASN A 71 -0.96 -17.50 -8.33
N LEU A 72 -1.87 -16.85 -7.59
CA LEU A 72 -3.30 -16.92 -7.85
C LEU A 72 -3.65 -16.37 -9.24
N GLU A 73 -3.08 -15.22 -9.63
CA GLU A 73 -3.28 -14.64 -10.96
C GLU A 73 -2.81 -15.61 -12.06
N THR A 74 -1.63 -16.20 -11.88
CA THR A 74 -1.07 -17.18 -12.82
C THR A 74 -1.94 -18.44 -12.92
N TYR A 75 -2.46 -18.91 -11.79
CA TYR A 75 -3.38 -20.06 -11.76
C TYR A 75 -4.68 -19.75 -12.51
N PHE A 76 -5.34 -18.62 -12.22
CA PHE A 76 -6.60 -18.27 -12.89
C PHE A 76 -6.42 -17.99 -14.38
N SER A 77 -5.32 -17.35 -14.79
CA SER A 77 -5.01 -17.11 -16.20
C SER A 77 -4.74 -18.40 -16.97
N SER A 78 -3.96 -19.33 -16.39
CA SER A 78 -3.67 -20.63 -17.01
C SER A 78 -4.87 -21.58 -17.01
N ALA A 79 -5.67 -21.61 -15.93
CA ALA A 79 -6.91 -22.39 -15.86
C ALA A 79 -7.93 -21.90 -16.91
N ARG A 80 -8.05 -20.57 -17.09
CA ARG A 80 -8.91 -19.98 -18.14
C ARG A 80 -8.40 -20.31 -19.54
N ALA A 81 -7.09 -20.27 -19.77
CA ALA A 81 -6.50 -20.65 -21.06
C ALA A 81 -6.77 -22.13 -21.41
N LYS A 82 -6.73 -23.02 -20.41
CA LYS A 82 -7.08 -24.44 -20.57
C LYS A 82 -8.56 -24.63 -20.94
N GLN A 83 -9.47 -23.96 -20.22
CA GLN A 83 -10.91 -24.03 -20.53
C GLN A 83 -11.25 -23.55 -21.95
N ILE A 84 -10.64 -22.46 -22.43
CA ILE A 84 -10.85 -21.96 -23.80
C ILE A 84 -10.37 -22.96 -24.85
N LYS A 85 -9.28 -23.68 -24.57
CA LYS A 85 -8.75 -24.72 -25.46
C LYS A 85 -9.69 -25.93 -25.52
N ASP A 86 -10.15 -26.39 -24.36
CA ASP A 86 -11.07 -27.53 -24.23
C ASP A 86 -12.43 -27.22 -24.91
N GLU A 87 -12.97 -26.00 -24.76
CA GLU A 87 -14.18 -25.56 -25.49
C GLU A 87 -13.97 -25.57 -27.00
N LYS A 88 -12.88 -24.98 -27.51
CA LYS A 88 -12.60 -24.96 -28.95
C LYS A 88 -12.47 -26.36 -29.53
N GLU A 89 -11.78 -27.29 -28.86
CA GLU A 89 -11.65 -28.67 -29.33
C GLU A 89 -13.02 -29.38 -29.35
N SER A 90 -13.92 -29.09 -28.40
CA SER A 90 -15.28 -29.61 -28.39
C SER A 90 -16.19 -29.06 -29.49
N TYR A 91 -15.97 -27.83 -29.97
CA TYR A 91 -16.78 -27.20 -31.03
C TYR A 91 -16.47 -27.69 -32.45
N PHE A 92 -15.28 -28.29 -32.65
CA PHE A 92 -14.82 -28.79 -33.95
C PHE A 92 -14.78 -30.33 -34.04
N GLY A 93 -15.31 -31.03 -33.03
CA GLY A 93 -15.41 -32.49 -32.97
C GLY A 93 -16.78 -33.03 -33.36
#